data_AF-A0A316HJ91-F1
#
_entry.id   AF-A0A316HJ91-F1
#
_cell.length_a   1.000
_cell.length_b   1.000
_cell.length_c   1.000
_cell.angle_alpha   90.00
_cell.angle_beta   90.00
_cell.angle_gamma   90.00
#
_symmetry.space_group_name_H-M   'P 1'
#
loop_
_entity.id
_entity.type
_entity.pdbx_description
1 polymer ?
#
loop_
_entity_poly.entity_id
_entity_poly.type
_entity_poly.pdbx_seq_one_letter_code
_entity_poly.pdbx_strand_id
1 'polypeptide(L)'
;MKRFVYIITDRNRKNLHVGLCSDLMKTLQFYSEMPTLFFDNAQQLNRLVYFEEINTEEQAMERFKVVSTFTRPQKEKMIRAVNPDWIDLTIGLKYENGLRVRPQLRPSLNTNRRVLAF
;
A
#
# COMPACT_ATOMS: atom_id res chain seq x y z
N MET A 1 -19.33 4.65 12.71
CA MET A 1 -18.29 3.61 12.50
C MET A 1 -17.25 4.19 11.55
N LYS A 2 -15.97 4.00 11.83
CA LYS A 2 -14.89 4.52 10.99
C LYS A 2 -14.94 3.89 9.60
N ARG A 3 -14.67 4.68 8.57
CA ARG A 3 -14.56 4.28 7.17
C ARG A 3 -13.29 4.86 6.59
N PHE A 4 -12.73 4.18 5.60
CA PHE A 4 -11.48 4.57 4.95
C PHE A 4 -11.70 4.75 3.46
N VAL A 5 -11.36 5.94 2.95
CA VAL A 5 -11.19 6.18 1.52
C VAL A 5 -9.73 5.97 1.19
N TYR A 6 -9.42 5.16 0.18
CA TYR A 6 -8.04 4.81 -0.13
C TYR A 6 -7.77 4.84 -1.63
N ILE A 7 -6.49 4.97 -1.98
CA ILE A 7 -6.02 4.86 -3.36
C ILE A 7 -4.93 3.80 -3.43
N ILE A 8 -5.17 2.78 -4.25
CA ILE A 8 -4.17 1.78 -4.62
C ILE A 8 -3.70 1.98 -6.05
N THR A 9 -2.48 1.54 -6.32
CA THR A 9 -1.87 1.65 -7.64
C THR A 9 -1.04 0.42 -8.00
N ASP A 10 -0.75 0.29 -9.28
CA ASP A 10 0.16 -0.70 -9.84
C ASP A 10 1.62 -0.26 -9.71
N ARG A 11 2.55 -1.16 -10.03
CA ARG A 11 3.99 -0.88 -9.95
C ARG A 11 4.42 0.31 -10.82
N ASN A 12 3.76 0.50 -11.97
CA ASN A 12 4.08 1.54 -12.94
C ASN A 12 3.25 2.82 -12.73
N ARG A 13 2.43 2.89 -11.68
CA ARG A 13 1.53 4.02 -11.38
C ARG A 13 0.55 4.35 -12.52
N LYS A 14 0.31 3.41 -13.45
CA LYS A 14 -0.59 3.61 -14.59
C LYS A 14 -2.05 3.65 -14.17
N ASN A 15 -2.42 2.87 -13.18
CA ASN A 15 -3.79 2.77 -12.69
C ASN A 15 -3.88 3.29 -11.25
N LEU A 16 -4.78 4.24 -11.01
CA LEU A 16 -5.12 4.74 -9.68
C LEU A 16 -6.54 4.31 -9.37
N HIS A 17 -6.69 3.30 -8.52
CA HIS A 17 -7.99 2.81 -8.10
C HIS A 17 -8.36 3.44 -6.77
N VAL A 18 -9.54 4.07 -6.72
CA VAL A 18 -10.10 4.66 -5.50
C VAL A 18 -11.09 3.67 -4.93
N GLY A 19 -10.99 3.40 -3.63
CA GLY A 19 -11.92 2.52 -2.93
C GLY A 19 -12.39 3.12 -1.61
N LEU A 20 -13.49 2.55 -1.09
CA LEU A 20 -14.05 2.84 0.22
C LEU A 20 -14.17 1.51 0.97
N CYS A 21 -13.71 1.45 2.21
CA CYS A 21 -13.83 0.26 3.05
C CYS A 21 -14.09 0.61 4.52
N SER A 22 -14.50 -0.38 5.30
CA SER A 22 -14.60 -0.28 6.77
C SER A 22 -13.35 -0.79 7.48
N ASP A 23 -12.60 -1.70 6.86
CA ASP A 23 -11.41 -2.33 7.41
C ASP A 23 -10.30 -2.35 6.34
N LEU A 24 -9.44 -1.33 6.39
CA LEU A 24 -8.38 -1.13 5.41
C LEU A 24 -7.41 -2.34 5.37
N MET A 25 -7.13 -2.96 6.51
CA MET A 25 -6.15 -4.04 6.60
C MET A 25 -6.64 -5.32 5.95
N LYS A 26 -7.91 -5.68 6.16
CA LYS A 26 -8.53 -6.81 5.45
C LYS A 26 -8.57 -6.57 3.94
N THR A 27 -8.87 -5.34 3.51
CA THR A 27 -8.87 -4.98 2.09
C THR A 27 -7.48 -5.13 1.48
N LEU A 28 -6.42 -4.67 2.16
CA LEU A 28 -5.04 -4.83 1.67
C LEU A 28 -4.61 -6.31 1.61
N GLN A 29 -5.00 -7.11 2.60
CA GLN A 29 -4.75 -8.56 2.57
C GLN A 29 -5.42 -9.20 1.35
N PHE A 30 -6.69 -8.88 1.09
CA PHE A 30 -7.42 -9.37 -0.07
C PHE A 30 -6.72 -9.03 -1.40
N TYR A 31 -6.30 -7.77 -1.59
CA TYR A 31 -5.55 -7.39 -2.80
C TYR A 31 -4.19 -8.08 -2.93
N SER A 32 -3.54 -8.40 -1.80
CA SER A 32 -2.26 -9.11 -1.81
C SER A 32 -2.41 -10.61 -2.12
N GLU A 33 -3.52 -11.21 -1.72
CA GLU A 33 -3.82 -12.63 -1.92
C GLU A 33 -4.54 -12.90 -3.25
N MET A 34 -5.09 -11.85 -3.88
CA MET A 34 -5.84 -11.98 -5.12
C MET A 34 -4.96 -12.62 -6.21
N PRO A 35 -5.30 -13.85 -6.67
CA PRO A 35 -4.46 -14.56 -7.60
C PRO A 35 -4.47 -13.84 -8.95
N THR A 36 -3.29 -13.45 -9.43
CA THR A 36 -3.10 -12.92 -10.79
C THR A 36 -3.23 -14.07 -11.78
N LEU A 37 -4.46 -14.54 -12.00
CA LEU A 37 -4.75 -15.72 -12.81
C LEU A 37 -4.31 -15.55 -14.28
N PHE A 38 -4.21 -14.30 -14.77
CA PHE A 38 -3.90 -14.02 -16.18
C PHE A 38 -3.10 -12.73 -16.44
N PHE A 39 -2.68 -12.01 -15.38
CA PHE A 39 -2.02 -10.71 -15.54
C PHE A 39 -0.57 -10.76 -15.09
N ASP A 40 0.28 -10.13 -15.90
CA ASP A 40 1.68 -9.86 -15.59
C ASP A 40 1.78 -9.15 -14.23
N ASN A 41 2.65 -9.62 -13.33
CA ASN A 41 2.79 -9.12 -11.94
C ASN A 41 2.98 -7.59 -11.87
N ALA A 42 3.42 -6.96 -12.98
CA ALA A 42 3.56 -5.52 -13.12
C ALA A 42 2.24 -4.74 -13.05
N GLN A 43 1.09 -5.35 -13.37
CA GLN A 43 -0.23 -4.70 -13.39
C GLN A 43 -1.04 -4.94 -12.10
N GLN A 44 -0.52 -5.72 -11.16
CA GLN A 44 -1.21 -6.00 -9.91
C GLN A 44 -1.36 -4.72 -9.07
N LEU A 45 -2.59 -4.39 -8.69
CA LEU A 45 -2.92 -3.28 -7.80
C LEU A 45 -2.61 -3.68 -6.35
N ASN A 46 -1.36 -3.55 -5.95
CA ASN A 46 -0.89 -3.99 -4.63
C ASN A 46 -0.21 -2.92 -3.79
N ARG A 47 -0.12 -1.67 -4.28
CA ARG A 47 0.53 -0.57 -3.55
C ARG A 47 -0.49 0.41 -3.03
N LEU A 48 -0.56 0.56 -1.72
CA LEU A 48 -1.35 1.61 -1.09
C LEU A 48 -0.53 2.90 -1.07
N VAL A 49 -1.04 3.95 -1.72
CA VAL A 49 -0.32 5.23 -1.81
C VAL A 49 -1.01 6.36 -1.06
N TYR A 50 -2.27 6.16 -0.68
CA TYR A 50 -3.08 7.15 0.03
C TYR A 50 -4.21 6.47 0.79
N PHE A 51 -4.51 6.98 1.99
CA PHE A 51 -5.76 6.67 2.69
C PHE A 51 -6.18 7.84 3.58
N GLU A 52 -7.49 7.94 3.84
CA GLU A 52 -8.11 8.89 4.76
C GLU A 52 -9.06 8.12 5.69
N GLU A 53 -8.98 8.38 6.99
CA GLU A 53 -9.94 7.89 7.97
C GLU A 53 -11.07 8.92 8.16
N ILE A 54 -12.31 8.45 8.10
CA ILE A 54 -13.52 9.28 8.18
C ILE A 54 -14.48 8.66 9.20
N ASN A 55 -15.01 9.49 10.10
CA ASN A 55 -15.77 9.03 11.26
C ASN A 55 -17.22 8.66 10.95
N THR A 56 -17.80 9.25 9.90
CA THR A 56 -19.19 9.03 9.49
C THR A 56 -19.27 8.44 8.09
N GLU A 57 -20.25 7.56 7.88
CA GLU A 57 -20.43 6.86 6.60
C GLU A 57 -20.83 7.81 5.47
N GLU A 58 -21.67 8.80 5.77
CA GLU A 58 -22.12 9.82 4.82
C GLU A 58 -20.94 10.64 4.29
N GLN A 59 -20.11 11.17 5.18
CA GLN A 59 -18.90 11.91 4.79
C GLN A 59 -17.93 11.03 4.00
N ALA A 60 -17.80 9.76 4.37
CA ALA A 60 -16.92 8.84 3.67
C ALA A 60 -17.41 8.55 2.25
N MET A 61 -18.72 8.41 2.07
CA MET A 61 -19.35 8.22 0.77
C MET A 61 -19.24 9.47 -0.10
N GLU A 62 -19.51 10.66 0.45
CA GLU A 62 -19.32 11.93 -0.26
C GLU A 62 -17.86 12.12 -0.68
N ARG A 63 -16.93 11.88 0.24
CA ARG A 63 -15.50 11.96 -0.05
C ARG A 63 -15.08 10.97 -1.12
N PHE A 64 -15.55 9.73 -1.03
CA PHE A 64 -15.30 8.71 -2.05
C PHE A 64 -15.82 9.16 -3.43
N LYS A 65 -17.05 9.69 -3.51
CA LYS A 65 -17.61 10.22 -4.76
C LYS A 65 -16.74 11.34 -5.33
N VAL A 66 -16.35 12.30 -4.50
CA VAL A 66 -15.49 13.42 -4.91
C VAL A 66 -14.13 12.94 -5.40
N VAL A 67 -13.46 12.06 -4.65
CA VAL A 67 -12.14 11.55 -5.06
C VAL A 67 -12.25 10.66 -6.31
N SER A 68 -13.36 9.94 -6.48
CA SER A 68 -13.58 9.11 -7.67
C SER A 68 -13.70 9.95 -8.94
N THR A 69 -14.36 11.12 -8.88
CA THR A 69 -14.52 12.04 -10.03
C THR A 69 -13.27 12.84 -10.36
N PHE A 70 -12.27 12.87 -9.48
CA PHE A 70 -11.02 13.57 -9.77
C PHE A 70 -10.30 13.01 -11.00
N THR A 71 -9.79 13.94 -11.80
CA THR A 71 -8.85 13.64 -12.88
C THR A 71 -7.56 13.06 -12.32
N ARG A 72 -6.80 12.37 -13.18
CA ARG A 72 -5.51 11.80 -12.79
C ARG A 72 -4.56 12.84 -12.18
N PRO A 73 -4.34 14.05 -12.76
CA PRO A 73 -3.47 15.05 -12.16
C PRO A 73 -3.93 15.52 -10.77
N GLN A 74 -5.24 15.62 -10.54
CA GLN A 74 -5.80 15.98 -9.23
C GLN A 74 -5.51 14.90 -8.18
N LYS A 75 -5.70 13.63 -8.53
CA LYS A 75 -5.35 12.48 -7.67
C LYS A 75 -3.86 12.48 -7.37
N GLU A 76 -3.00 12.67 -8.39
CA GLU A 76 -1.55 12.74 -8.19
C GLU A 76 -1.13 13.91 -7.28
N LYS A 77 -1.74 15.09 -7.45
CA LYS A 77 -1.46 16.24 -6.58
C LYS A 77 -1.82 15.94 -5.12
N MET A 78 -2.98 15.31 -4.90
CA MET A 78 -3.43 14.92 -3.57
C MET A 78 -2.50 13.89 -2.92
N ILE A 79 -2.08 12.87 -3.69
CA ILE A 79 -1.13 11.85 -3.22
C ILE A 79 0.21 12.49 -2.89
N ARG A 80 0.78 13.31 -3.79
CA ARG A 80 2.10 13.93 -3.60
C ARG A 80 2.16 14.90 -2.42
N ALA A 81 1.03 15.47 -2.01
CA ALA A 81 0.96 16.35 -0.84
C ALA A 81 1.28 15.62 0.47
N VAL A 82 1.01 14.31 0.55
CA VAL A 82 1.23 13.49 1.76
C VAL A 82 2.27 12.38 1.57
N ASN A 83 2.49 11.96 0.32
CA ASN A 83 3.37 10.86 -0.06
C ASN A 83 4.11 11.21 -1.36
N PRO A 84 5.08 12.16 -1.29
CA PRO A 84 5.79 12.67 -2.47
C PRO A 84 6.57 11.57 -3.21
N ASP A 85 7.10 10.60 -2.47
CA ASP A 85 7.91 9.50 -3.01
C ASP A 85 7.09 8.29 -3.46
N TRP A 86 5.76 8.33 -3.28
CA TRP A 86 4.84 7.23 -3.59
C TRP A 86 5.25 5.92 -2.91
N ILE A 87 5.66 6.03 -1.65
CA ILE A 87 6.01 4.89 -0.80
C ILE A 87 4.75 4.04 -0.59
N ASP A 88 4.90 2.72 -0.61
CA ASP A 88 3.81 1.81 -0.29
C ASP A 88 3.53 1.84 1.22
N LEU A 89 2.42 2.47 1.58
CA LEU A 89 1.96 2.68 2.95
C LEU A 89 1.50 1.37 3.61
N THR A 90 1.24 0.33 2.82
CA THR A 90 0.88 -1.01 3.33
C THR A 90 1.93 -1.54 4.29
N ILE A 91 3.20 -1.26 4.03
CA ILE A 91 4.33 -1.69 4.86
C ILE A 91 4.23 -1.03 6.24
N GLY A 92 4.07 0.29 6.30
CA GLY A 92 3.94 1.05 7.54
C GLY A 92 2.72 0.61 8.36
N LEU A 93 1.55 0.49 7.71
CA LEU A 93 0.32 0.04 8.36
C LEU A 93 0.45 -1.37 8.95
N LYS A 94 1.16 -2.29 8.30
CA LYS A 94 1.42 -3.64 8.84
C LYS A 94 2.29 -3.59 10.10
N TYR A 95 3.25 -2.67 10.18
CA TYR A 95 4.07 -2.49 11.38
C TYR A 95 3.25 -1.90 12.54
N GLU A 96 2.42 -0.90 12.27
CA GLU A 96 1.58 -0.25 13.28
C GLU A 96 0.47 -1.17 13.81
N ASN A 97 -0.16 -1.94 12.92
CA ASN A 97 -1.34 -2.75 13.26
C ASN A 97 -1.00 -4.10 13.93
N GLY A 98 0.28 -4.40 14.20
CA GLY A 98 0.64 -5.50 15.11
C GLY A 98 1.58 -6.58 14.61
N LEU A 99 2.41 -6.37 13.58
CA LEU A 99 3.53 -7.28 13.34
C LEU A 99 4.83 -6.72 13.94
N ARG A 100 5.24 -7.29 15.08
CA ARG A 100 6.66 -7.56 15.35
C ARG A 100 7.21 -8.47 14.25
N VAL A 101 7.29 -8.00 13.00
CA VAL A 101 8.25 -8.59 12.07
C VAL A 101 9.59 -8.15 12.64
N ARG A 102 10.18 -8.97 13.52
CA ARG A 102 11.62 -8.89 13.72
C ARG A 102 12.19 -8.90 12.30
N PRO A 103 12.93 -7.88 11.86
CA PRO A 103 13.68 -8.03 10.63
C PRO A 103 14.52 -9.27 10.88
N GLN A 104 14.25 -10.34 10.12
CA GLN A 104 15.17 -11.47 10.08
C GLN A 104 16.43 -10.88 9.48
N LEU A 105 17.34 -10.45 10.37
CA LEU A 105 18.70 -10.09 10.02
C LEU A 105 19.18 -11.22 9.11
N ARG A 106 19.44 -10.91 7.84
CA ARG A 106 20.15 -11.82 6.97
C ARG A 106 21.41 -12.20 7.75
N PRO A 107 21.69 -13.49 8.01
CA PRO A 107 22.98 -13.84 8.57
C PRO A 107 24.02 -13.27 7.61
N SER A 108 24.88 -12.37 8.10
CA SER A 108 26.05 -11.97 7.33
C SER A 108 26.79 -13.26 7.01
N LEU A 109 26.98 -13.56 5.72
CA LEU A 109 27.85 -14.64 5.29
C LEU A 109 29.21 -14.40 5.92
N ASN A 110 29.48 -15.16 6.99
CA ASN A 110 30.73 -15.11 7.72
C ASN A 110 31.78 -15.72 6.79
N THR A 111 32.52 -14.86 6.10
CA THR A 111 33.63 -15.30 5.23
C THR A 111 34.82 -15.63 6.12
N ASN A 112 34.72 -16.74 6.86
CA ASN A 112 35.87 -17.41 7.44
C ASN A 112 36.57 -18.20 6.34
N ARG A 113 37.32 -17.51 5.47
CA ARG A 113 38.43 -18.15 4.77
C ARG A 113 39.66 -18.01 5.67
N ARG A 114 39.91 -19.08 6.42
CA ARG A 114 41.14 -19.33 7.16
C ARG A 114 42.34 -19.11 6.24
N VAL A 115 43.28 -18.29 6.69
CA VAL A 115 44.65 -18.30 6.16
C VAL A 115 45.26 -19.63 6.58
N LEU A 116 45.61 -20.48 5.61
CA LEU A 116 46.46 -21.64 5.85
C LEU A 116 47.90 -21.12 5.95
N ALA A 117 48.49 -21.27 7.13
CA ALA A 117 49.93 -21.18 7.32
C ALA A 117 50.40 -22.56 7.79
N PHE A 118 51.12 -23.26 6.93
CA PHE A 118 52.17 -24.23 7.23
C PHE A 118 53.12 -24.26 6.03
#